data_AF-A0A1H0HIT0-F1
#
_entry.id   AF-A0A1H0HIT0-F1
#
_cell.length_a   1.000
_cell.length_b   1.000
_cell.length_c   1.000
_cell.angle_alpha   90.00
_cell.angle_beta   90.00
_cell.angle_gamma   90.00
#
_symmetry.space_group_name_H-M   'P 1'
#
loop_
_entity.id
_entity.type
_entity.pdbx_description
1 polymer ?
#
loop_
_entity_poly.entity_id
_entity_poly.type
_entity_poly.pdbx_seq_one_letter_code
_entity_poly.pdbx_strand_id
1 'polypeptide(L)'
;MFTVRYSALFEPSKINTYFIELALSMATLKYFIGPYVDLKVVIYIQQRYRPKFEAFAASYGFNYKLVALDDGPIFHHDKEFAQTIVNCEDVDRICIRRMLADFRELDVQSHRLLIGADVFFFAAPDEILRFYWSSGNKNRVLYAADTLSFRGSLYKLKFFRAPIIEGLLGDFYMLAPGVSLTEKSIKQCLRLIDSWPVSECQFVPEVSCRSNLSEQHAAAILLEPFGGELLPPERYNHSQYGPDSVATHWHAANLVAQRMPEAVMRIFGEALHTIM
;
A
#
# COMPACT_ATOMS: atom_id res chain seq x y z
N MET A 1 -14.08 -3.67 -12.32
CA MET A 1 -13.39 -2.43 -11.89
C MET A 1 -12.15 -2.82 -11.08
N PHE A 2 -11.01 -2.25 -11.43
CA PHE A 2 -9.72 -2.44 -10.75
C PHE A 2 -9.43 -1.19 -9.92
N THR A 3 -9.55 -1.28 -8.60
CA THR A 3 -9.33 -0.15 -7.70
C THR A 3 -7.89 -0.16 -7.19
N VAL A 4 -7.16 0.94 -7.37
CA VAL A 4 -5.83 1.14 -6.77
C VAL A 4 -5.95 2.14 -5.65
N ARG A 5 -5.55 1.76 -4.43
CA ARG A 5 -5.44 2.66 -3.28
C ARG A 5 -3.99 3.07 -3.11
N TYR A 6 -3.74 4.38 -3.16
CA TYR A 6 -2.47 4.99 -2.80
C TYR A 6 -2.46 5.52 -1.36
N SER A 7 -1.37 5.21 -0.67
CA SER A 7 -1.00 5.78 0.62
C SER A 7 -0.36 7.16 0.47
N ALA A 8 -1.14 8.23 0.41
CA ALA A 8 -0.62 9.59 0.26
C ALA A 8 -0.83 10.44 1.53
N LEU A 9 -0.38 9.94 2.68
CA LEU A 9 -0.42 10.74 3.92
C LEU A 9 0.93 11.36 4.20
N PHE A 10 1.00 12.65 3.95
CA PHE A 10 2.23 13.42 3.94
C PHE A 10 2.63 13.86 5.34
N GLU A 11 3.82 13.44 5.76
CA GLU A 11 4.62 14.27 6.67
C GLU A 11 4.81 15.63 6.01
N PRO A 12 4.44 16.75 6.67
CA PRO A 12 4.54 18.09 6.05
C PRO A 12 5.94 18.40 5.52
N SER A 13 6.98 17.86 6.19
CA SER A 13 8.40 18.03 5.83
C SER A 13 8.82 17.27 4.57
N LYS A 14 8.08 16.24 4.15
CA LYS A 14 8.41 15.38 2.99
C LYS A 14 7.36 15.40 1.88
N ILE A 15 6.41 16.35 1.95
CA ILE A 15 5.31 16.50 1.01
C ILE A 15 5.76 16.44 -0.46
N ASN A 16 6.85 17.12 -0.81
CA ASN A 16 7.34 17.16 -2.20
C ASN A 16 7.92 15.81 -2.65
N THR A 17 8.68 15.13 -1.79
CA THR A 17 9.24 13.81 -2.10
C THR A 17 8.14 12.79 -2.36
N TYR A 18 7.18 12.68 -1.44
CA TYR A 18 6.05 11.77 -1.60
C TYR A 18 5.16 12.14 -2.80
N PHE A 19 5.09 13.42 -3.14
CA PHE A 19 4.37 13.86 -4.34
C PHE A 19 5.06 13.41 -5.63
N ILE A 20 6.38 13.52 -5.69
CA ILE A 20 7.19 13.04 -6.83
C ILE A 20 7.08 11.52 -6.96
N GLU A 21 7.16 10.79 -5.85
CA GLU A 21 6.97 9.34 -5.80
C GLU A 21 5.58 8.97 -6.33
N LEU A 22 4.51 9.58 -5.78
CA LEU A 22 3.15 9.30 -6.22
C LEU A 22 2.94 9.64 -7.70
N ALA A 23 3.48 10.75 -8.18
CA ALA A 23 3.38 11.14 -9.59
C ALA A 23 4.05 10.11 -10.51
N LEU A 24 5.28 9.70 -10.20
CA LEU A 24 5.95 8.69 -10.99
C LEU A 24 5.24 7.33 -10.89
N SER A 25 4.77 6.95 -9.71
CA SER A 25 4.00 5.73 -9.49
C SER A 25 2.73 5.72 -10.34
N MET A 26 1.92 6.78 -10.31
CA MET A 26 0.71 6.90 -11.11
C MET A 26 1.00 6.91 -12.61
N ALA A 27 2.12 7.49 -13.05
CA ALA A 27 2.55 7.42 -14.45
C ALA A 27 2.87 5.97 -14.87
N THR A 28 3.58 5.22 -14.04
CA THR A 28 3.86 3.80 -14.30
C THR A 28 2.58 2.97 -14.28
N LEU A 29 1.66 3.24 -13.34
CA LEU A 29 0.35 2.60 -13.25
C LEU A 29 -0.47 2.85 -14.53
N LYS A 30 -0.54 4.11 -14.99
CA LYS A 30 -1.22 4.50 -16.23
C LYS A 30 -0.74 3.67 -17.41
N TYR A 31 0.57 3.54 -17.52
CA TYR A 31 1.22 3.00 -18.69
C TYR A 31 1.20 1.46 -18.69
N PHE A 32 1.51 0.84 -17.56
CA PHE A 32 1.70 -0.62 -17.49
C PHE A 32 0.44 -1.39 -17.06
N ILE A 33 -0.51 -0.74 -16.38
CA ILE A 33 -1.75 -1.40 -15.93
C ILE A 33 -2.97 -0.83 -16.66
N GLY A 34 -3.03 0.49 -16.85
CA GLY A 34 -4.16 1.20 -17.45
C GLY A 34 -4.67 0.64 -18.79
N PRO A 35 -3.82 0.14 -19.72
CA PRO A 35 -4.30 -0.42 -20.97
C PRO A 35 -5.12 -1.71 -20.82
N TYR A 36 -5.03 -2.39 -19.68
CA TYR A 36 -5.57 -3.74 -19.50
C TYR A 36 -6.85 -3.77 -18.66
N VAL A 37 -7.13 -2.74 -17.88
CA VAL A 37 -8.23 -2.74 -16.90
C VAL A 37 -8.88 -1.37 -16.78
N ASP A 38 -10.16 -1.37 -16.42
CA ASP A 38 -10.87 -0.15 -16.00
C ASP A 38 -10.39 0.27 -14.59
N LEU A 39 -9.49 1.26 -14.58
CA LEU A 39 -8.81 1.76 -13.39
C LEU A 39 -9.64 2.80 -12.64
N LYS A 40 -9.78 2.58 -11.33
CA LYS A 40 -10.19 3.60 -10.37
C LYS A 40 -9.08 3.82 -9.36
N VAL A 41 -8.66 5.08 -9.18
CA VAL A 41 -7.61 5.43 -8.22
C VAL A 41 -8.22 6.08 -6.98
N VAL A 42 -7.90 5.58 -5.79
CA VAL A 42 -8.28 6.17 -4.51
C VAL A 42 -7.03 6.70 -3.84
N ILE A 43 -7.01 7.99 -3.52
CA ILE A 43 -5.86 8.64 -2.89
C ILE A 43 -6.31 9.20 -1.54
N TYR A 44 -5.63 8.76 -0.48
CA TYR A 44 -5.85 9.29 0.86
C TYR A 44 -4.99 10.51 1.08
N ILE A 45 -5.57 11.61 1.55
CA ILE A 45 -4.93 12.92 1.65
C ILE A 45 -5.25 13.58 2.99
N GLN A 46 -4.64 14.75 3.24
CA GLN A 46 -5.14 15.73 4.21
C GLN A 46 -5.99 16.77 3.49
N GLN A 47 -7.05 17.26 4.12
CA GLN A 47 -8.03 18.17 3.53
C GLN A 47 -7.39 19.44 2.97
N ARG A 48 -6.38 19.99 3.66
CA ARG A 48 -5.64 21.17 3.19
C ARG A 48 -4.94 20.99 1.84
N TYR A 49 -4.67 19.76 1.43
CA TYR A 49 -4.03 19.46 0.15
C TYR A 49 -5.03 19.08 -0.95
N ARG A 50 -6.33 18.97 -0.64
CA ARG A 50 -7.36 18.56 -1.59
C ARG A 50 -7.31 19.31 -2.93
N PRO A 51 -7.27 20.66 -2.98
CA PRO A 51 -7.24 21.35 -4.27
C PRO A 51 -6.04 20.96 -5.15
N LYS A 52 -4.86 20.78 -4.53
CA LYS A 52 -3.63 20.36 -5.23
C LYS A 52 -3.76 18.94 -5.78
N PHE A 53 -4.35 18.02 -5.00
CA PHE A 53 -4.56 16.64 -5.42
C PHE A 53 -5.67 16.47 -6.45
N GLU A 54 -6.68 17.34 -6.46
CA GLU A 54 -7.74 17.33 -7.47
C GLU A 54 -7.17 17.65 -8.85
N ALA A 55 -6.41 18.75 -8.97
CA ALA A 55 -5.75 19.10 -10.22
C ALA A 55 -4.77 18.02 -10.68
N PHE A 56 -3.96 17.49 -9.74
CA PHE A 56 -3.01 16.42 -10.01
C PHE A 56 -3.69 15.14 -10.51
N ALA A 57 -4.69 14.62 -9.79
CA ALA A 57 -5.36 13.37 -10.17
C ALA A 57 -6.10 13.50 -11.51
N ALA A 58 -6.72 14.66 -11.75
CA ALA A 58 -7.41 14.95 -13.01
C ALA A 58 -6.46 14.91 -14.22
N SER A 59 -5.19 15.33 -14.06
CA SER A 59 -4.20 15.34 -15.16
C SER A 59 -3.94 13.95 -15.76
N TYR A 60 -4.19 12.88 -15.01
CA TYR A 60 -4.00 11.52 -15.51
C TYR A 60 -5.20 10.97 -16.29
N GLY A 61 -6.38 11.58 -16.18
CA GLY A 61 -7.57 11.15 -16.93
C GLY A 61 -8.15 9.78 -16.52
N PHE A 62 -7.86 9.28 -15.31
CA PHE A 62 -8.55 8.10 -14.76
C PHE A 62 -9.77 8.51 -13.91
N ASN A 63 -10.64 7.54 -13.62
CA ASN A 63 -11.60 7.67 -12.53
C ASN A 63 -10.83 7.77 -11.20
N TYR A 64 -11.09 8.79 -10.39
CA TYR A 64 -10.42 8.95 -9.09
C TYR A 64 -11.37 9.34 -7.95
N LYS A 65 -10.95 9.03 -6.71
CA LYS A 65 -11.58 9.46 -5.46
C LYS A 65 -10.51 9.96 -4.50
N LEU A 66 -10.68 11.17 -3.97
CA LEU A 66 -9.83 11.69 -2.92
C LEU A 66 -10.55 11.60 -1.57
N VAL A 67 -9.90 10.97 -0.59
CA VAL A 67 -10.42 10.83 0.78
C VAL A 67 -9.53 11.62 1.72
N ALA A 68 -10.09 12.65 2.34
CA ALA A 68 -9.39 13.41 3.37
C ALA A 68 -9.55 12.70 4.72
N LEU A 69 -8.46 12.15 5.23
CA LEU A 69 -8.49 11.34 6.46
C LEU A 69 -8.51 12.18 7.74
N ASP A 70 -8.63 13.49 7.61
CA ASP A 70 -8.78 14.48 8.68
C ASP A 70 -10.09 15.26 8.57
N ASP A 71 -10.97 14.90 7.62
CA ASP A 71 -12.23 15.60 7.34
C ASP A 71 -13.45 14.77 7.78
N GLY A 72 -14.10 15.19 8.86
CA GLY A 72 -15.35 14.61 9.34
C GLY A 72 -15.23 13.73 10.60
N PRO A 73 -16.37 13.47 11.27
CA PRO A 73 -16.40 12.87 12.61
C PRO A 73 -15.81 11.46 12.65
N ILE A 74 -16.02 10.67 11.60
CA ILE A 74 -15.55 9.28 11.57
C ILE A 74 -14.02 9.18 11.54
N PHE A 75 -13.36 10.08 10.79
CA PHE A 75 -11.91 10.11 10.73
C PHE A 75 -11.28 10.75 11.97
N HIS A 76 -12.02 11.60 12.69
CA HIS A 76 -11.64 12.03 14.04
C HIS A 76 -11.64 10.85 15.02
N HIS A 77 -12.66 9.99 14.99
CA HIS A 77 -12.67 8.77 15.82
C HIS A 77 -11.55 7.79 15.45
N ASP A 78 -11.21 7.66 14.16
CA ASP A 78 -10.05 6.86 13.73
C ASP A 78 -8.74 7.43 14.26
N LYS A 79 -8.60 8.77 14.26
CA LYS A 79 -7.45 9.46 14.85
C LYS A 79 -7.37 9.27 16.36
N GLU A 80 -8.48 9.43 17.08
CA GLU A 80 -8.58 9.19 18.53
C GLU A 80 -8.19 7.77 18.86
N PHE A 81 -8.75 6.78 18.15
CA PHE A 81 -8.37 5.39 18.33
C PHE A 81 -6.88 5.15 18.06
N ALA A 82 -6.36 5.67 16.95
CA ALA A 82 -4.94 5.52 16.61
C ALA A 82 -4.05 6.11 17.70
N GLN A 83 -4.45 7.20 18.39
CA GLN A 83 -3.74 7.78 19.54
C GLN A 83 -3.77 6.90 20.79
N THR A 84 -4.70 5.95 20.91
CA THR A 84 -4.76 5.02 22.05
C THR A 84 -3.74 3.88 21.98
N ILE A 85 -3.13 3.63 20.82
CA ILE A 85 -2.12 2.59 20.62
C ILE A 85 -0.77 3.12 21.12
N VAL A 86 -0.27 2.67 22.26
CA VAL A 86 0.85 3.36 22.93
C VAL A 86 2.19 3.06 22.25
N ASN A 87 2.41 1.81 21.85
CA ASN A 87 3.69 1.31 21.36
C ASN A 87 3.83 1.50 19.83
N CYS A 88 3.56 2.71 19.34
CA CYS A 88 3.39 3.03 17.92
C CYS A 88 3.94 4.42 17.61
N GLU A 89 4.77 4.54 16.56
CA GLU A 89 5.29 5.83 16.10
C GLU A 89 4.20 6.63 15.35
N ASP A 90 4.43 7.93 15.12
CA ASP A 90 3.47 8.80 14.44
C ASP A 90 3.14 8.31 13.01
N VAL A 91 4.14 7.79 12.29
CA VAL A 91 3.95 7.20 10.96
C VAL A 91 3.05 5.96 11.02
N ASP A 92 3.22 5.11 12.03
CA ASP A 92 2.41 3.91 12.21
C ASP A 92 0.95 4.27 12.56
N ARG A 93 0.72 5.37 13.30
CA ARG A 93 -0.65 5.87 13.58
C ARG A 93 -1.37 6.33 12.31
N ILE A 94 -0.61 6.89 11.38
CA ILE A 94 -1.11 7.25 10.06
C ILE A 94 -1.50 5.97 9.28
N CYS A 95 -0.67 4.93 9.32
CA CYS A 95 -0.98 3.63 8.72
C CYS A 95 -2.24 2.99 9.33
N ILE A 96 -2.42 3.05 10.65
CA ILE A 96 -3.63 2.56 11.32
C ILE A 96 -4.89 3.26 10.79
N ARG A 97 -4.86 4.60 10.68
CA ARG A 97 -5.99 5.38 10.15
C ARG A 97 -6.30 5.00 8.70
N ARG A 98 -5.27 4.74 7.89
CA ARG A 98 -5.41 4.25 6.52
C ARG A 98 -6.08 2.87 6.48
N MET A 99 -5.63 1.92 7.29
CA MET A 99 -6.24 0.58 7.34
C MET A 99 -7.72 0.65 7.69
N LEU A 100 -8.09 1.47 8.68
CA LEU A 100 -9.50 1.68 9.04
C LEU A 100 -10.31 2.28 7.88
N ALA A 101 -9.72 3.23 7.15
CA ALA A 101 -10.34 3.81 5.96
C ALA A 101 -10.43 2.81 4.79
N ASP A 102 -9.44 1.93 4.59
CA ASP A 102 -9.41 0.97 3.48
C ASP A 102 -10.65 0.10 3.44
N PHE A 103 -11.03 -0.48 4.57
CA PHE A 103 -12.18 -1.37 4.67
C PHE A 103 -13.53 -0.65 4.76
N ARG A 104 -13.52 0.69 4.88
CA ARG A 104 -14.72 1.52 4.86
C ARG A 104 -14.96 2.16 3.49
N GLU A 105 -13.91 2.65 2.85
CA GLU A 105 -13.98 3.54 1.69
C GLU A 105 -13.80 2.83 0.35
N LEU A 106 -13.15 1.66 0.35
CA LEU A 106 -12.91 0.89 -0.86
C LEU A 106 -14.08 -0.05 -1.14
N ASP A 107 -14.49 -0.12 -2.40
CA ASP A 107 -15.61 -0.95 -2.81
C ASP A 107 -15.27 -2.44 -2.65
N VAL A 108 -15.99 -3.10 -1.74
CA VAL A 108 -15.81 -4.52 -1.43
C VAL A 108 -16.09 -5.42 -2.63
N GLN A 109 -16.89 -4.98 -3.60
CA GLN A 109 -17.19 -5.75 -4.82
C GLN A 109 -16.12 -5.57 -5.91
N SER A 110 -15.09 -4.77 -5.65
CA SER A 110 -13.98 -4.55 -6.57
C SER A 110 -12.71 -5.28 -6.14
N HIS A 111 -11.86 -5.59 -7.13
CA HIS A 111 -10.47 -5.90 -6.85
C HIS A 111 -9.78 -4.63 -6.35
N ARG A 112 -9.03 -4.73 -5.26
CA ARG A 112 -8.39 -3.59 -4.60
C ARG A 112 -6.89 -3.84 -4.48
N LEU A 113 -6.07 -3.13 -5.24
CA LEU A 113 -4.61 -3.12 -5.12
C LEU A 113 -4.23 -1.99 -4.15
N LEU A 114 -3.69 -2.33 -2.99
CA LEU A 114 -3.28 -1.43 -1.92
C LEU A 114 -1.77 -1.24 -2.03
N ILE A 115 -1.34 -0.06 -2.48
CA ILE A 115 0.07 0.25 -2.72
C ILE A 115 0.56 1.54 -2.03
N GLY A 116 1.86 1.57 -1.72
CA GLY A 116 2.60 2.77 -1.36
C GLY A 116 2.70 3.77 -2.53
N ALA A 117 3.01 5.03 -2.22
CA ALA A 117 3.28 6.04 -3.24
C ALA A 117 4.60 5.77 -3.99
N ASP A 118 5.47 4.96 -3.40
CA ASP A 118 6.81 4.59 -3.83
C ASP A 118 6.85 3.17 -4.43
N VAL A 119 5.70 2.68 -4.90
CA VAL A 119 5.60 1.47 -5.74
C VAL A 119 5.63 1.87 -7.21
N PHE A 120 6.57 1.36 -7.98
CA PHE A 120 6.73 1.68 -9.40
C PHE A 120 6.70 0.42 -10.26
N PHE A 121 5.98 0.48 -11.38
CA PHE A 121 5.92 -0.61 -12.37
C PHE A 121 6.91 -0.35 -13.51
N PHE A 122 7.60 -1.38 -13.98
CA PHE A 122 8.54 -1.35 -15.11
C PHE A 122 8.06 -2.18 -16.30
N ALA A 123 7.05 -3.02 -16.08
CA ALA A 123 6.42 -3.86 -17.09
C ALA A 123 4.95 -4.12 -16.70
N ALA A 124 4.18 -4.67 -17.64
CA ALA A 124 2.82 -5.14 -17.34
C ALA A 124 2.88 -6.25 -16.27
N PRO A 125 2.15 -6.13 -15.14
CA PRO A 125 2.25 -7.08 -14.05
C PRO A 125 1.32 -8.28 -14.26
N ASP A 126 1.75 -9.25 -15.05
CA ASP A 126 0.96 -10.43 -15.44
C ASP A 126 0.38 -11.20 -14.24
N GLU A 127 1.08 -11.30 -13.12
CA GLU A 127 0.58 -11.94 -11.90
C GLU A 127 -0.63 -11.20 -11.32
N ILE A 128 -0.53 -9.87 -11.21
CA ILE A 128 -1.61 -9.00 -10.71
C ILE A 128 -2.80 -9.02 -11.68
N LEU A 129 -2.54 -8.97 -12.98
CA LEU A 129 -3.58 -8.98 -14.01
C LEU A 129 -4.27 -10.35 -14.10
N ARG A 130 -3.53 -11.45 -14.00
CA ARG A 130 -4.11 -12.80 -13.91
C ARG A 130 -4.97 -12.95 -12.67
N PHE A 131 -4.52 -12.46 -11.52
CA PHE A 131 -5.33 -12.47 -10.30
C PHE A 131 -6.64 -11.68 -10.49
N TYR A 132 -6.58 -10.50 -11.12
CA TYR A 132 -7.77 -9.70 -11.45
C TYR A 132 -8.78 -10.44 -12.35
N TRP A 133 -8.29 -11.15 -13.38
CA TRP A 133 -9.16 -11.83 -14.34
C TRP A 133 -9.58 -13.23 -13.91
N SER A 134 -8.91 -13.82 -12.93
CA SER A 134 -9.23 -15.16 -12.43
C SER A 134 -10.55 -15.19 -11.68
N SER A 135 -11.47 -16.04 -12.10
CA SER A 135 -12.70 -16.35 -11.36
C SER A 135 -12.45 -17.53 -10.42
N GLY A 136 -12.66 -17.34 -9.12
CA GLY A 136 -12.74 -18.46 -8.17
C GLY A 136 -11.42 -18.93 -7.55
N ASN A 137 -10.42 -18.06 -7.40
CA ASN A 137 -9.23 -18.41 -6.64
C ASN A 137 -9.57 -18.75 -5.17
N LYS A 138 -9.00 -19.86 -4.69
CA LYS A 138 -9.01 -20.23 -3.27
C LYS A 138 -8.30 -19.18 -2.43
N ASN A 139 -7.20 -18.63 -2.95
CA ASN A 139 -6.48 -17.52 -2.35
C ASN A 139 -7.11 -16.21 -2.81
N ARG A 140 -7.42 -15.34 -1.86
CA ARG A 140 -8.18 -14.11 -2.11
C ARG A 140 -7.36 -12.85 -1.80
N VAL A 141 -6.10 -13.05 -1.45
CA VAL A 141 -5.09 -12.03 -1.20
C VAL A 141 -3.85 -12.38 -2.02
N LEU A 142 -3.40 -11.47 -2.88
CA LEU A 142 -2.14 -11.55 -3.59
C LEU A 142 -1.18 -10.52 -2.97
N TYR A 143 0.04 -10.87 -2.61
CA TYR A 143 0.89 -9.96 -1.83
C TYR A 143 2.36 -10.03 -2.24
N ALA A 144 3.08 -8.91 -2.13
CA ALA A 144 4.54 -8.90 -2.19
C ALA A 144 5.12 -9.14 -0.79
N ALA A 145 6.33 -9.68 -0.74
CA ALA A 145 7.06 -9.87 0.50
C ALA A 145 8.41 -9.16 0.50
N ASP A 146 8.80 -8.68 1.68
CA ASP A 146 10.16 -8.20 1.91
C ASP A 146 11.09 -9.40 2.11
N THR A 147 11.63 -9.97 1.05
CA THR A 147 12.59 -11.08 1.19
C THR A 147 14.01 -10.58 1.45
N LEU A 148 14.35 -9.34 1.05
CA LEU A 148 15.71 -8.83 1.18
C LEU A 148 16.10 -8.61 2.64
N SER A 149 15.26 -7.89 3.40
CA SER A 149 15.53 -7.63 4.82
C SER A 149 15.67 -8.92 5.61
N PHE A 150 14.91 -9.94 5.21
CA PHE A 150 14.84 -11.25 5.86
C PHE A 150 15.71 -12.32 5.18
N ARG A 151 16.68 -11.92 4.35
CA ARG A 151 17.68 -12.80 3.71
C ARG A 151 17.06 -14.02 3.00
N GLY A 152 15.98 -13.79 2.27
CA GLY A 152 15.23 -14.81 1.51
C GLY A 152 14.14 -15.53 2.32
N SER A 153 14.01 -15.29 3.62
CA SER A 153 12.97 -15.90 4.45
C SER A 153 11.71 -15.05 4.49
N LEU A 154 10.54 -15.67 4.62
CA LEU A 154 9.30 -14.96 4.96
C LEU A 154 9.24 -14.77 6.48
N TYR A 155 8.91 -13.56 6.91
CA TYR A 155 8.83 -13.28 8.34
C TYR A 155 7.58 -13.90 8.98
N LYS A 156 7.70 -14.18 10.27
CA LYS A 156 6.62 -14.46 11.23
C LYS A 156 6.58 -13.39 12.31
N LEU A 157 5.52 -13.37 13.10
CA LEU A 157 5.38 -12.45 14.23
C LEU A 157 5.77 -13.15 15.53
N LYS A 158 6.74 -12.57 16.25
CA LYS A 158 7.39 -13.17 17.42
C LYS A 158 6.41 -13.59 18.52
N PHE A 159 5.38 -12.79 18.74
CA PHE A 159 4.39 -12.99 19.80
C PHE A 159 3.03 -13.49 19.29
N PHE A 160 2.96 -13.97 18.04
CA PHE A 160 1.73 -14.52 17.46
C PHE A 160 1.96 -15.91 16.88
N ARG A 161 1.23 -16.90 17.41
CA ARG A 161 1.43 -18.32 17.04
C ARG A 161 0.46 -18.84 15.99
N ALA A 162 -0.70 -18.22 15.86
CA ALA A 162 -1.68 -18.66 14.87
C ALA A 162 -1.15 -18.35 13.45
N PRO A 163 -1.66 -19.05 12.42
CA PRO A 163 -1.31 -18.76 11.03
C PRO A 163 -1.49 -17.27 10.69
N ILE A 164 -0.60 -16.77 9.85
CA ILE A 164 -0.65 -15.42 9.26
C ILE A 164 -0.29 -15.51 7.77
N ILE A 165 -0.51 -14.43 7.02
CA ILE A 165 0.15 -14.24 5.74
C ILE A 165 1.63 -13.88 5.99
N GLU A 166 2.50 -14.89 5.94
CA GLU A 166 3.93 -14.76 6.21
C GLU A 166 4.59 -13.83 5.17
N GLY A 167 5.42 -12.91 5.64
CA GLY A 167 6.17 -11.99 4.78
C GLY A 167 5.39 -10.81 4.20
N LEU A 168 4.09 -10.65 4.48
CA LEU A 168 3.24 -9.61 3.86
C LEU A 168 3.83 -8.20 3.99
N LEU A 169 3.98 -7.49 2.87
CA LEU A 169 4.34 -6.07 2.84
C LEU A 169 3.06 -5.21 2.95
N GLY A 170 2.97 -4.37 3.99
CA GLY A 170 1.72 -3.66 4.38
C GLY A 170 1.16 -2.64 3.37
N ASP A 171 1.93 -2.35 2.34
CA ASP A 171 1.61 -1.42 1.27
C ASP A 171 2.00 -1.98 -0.09
N PHE A 172 1.93 -3.31 -0.24
CA PHE A 172 1.94 -3.95 -1.55
C PHE A 172 1.18 -5.28 -1.55
N TYR A 173 -0.14 -5.20 -1.60
CA TYR A 173 -1.00 -6.37 -1.76
C TYR A 173 -2.32 -6.05 -2.47
N MET A 174 -2.99 -7.06 -2.97
CA MET A 174 -4.24 -6.98 -3.72
C MET A 174 -5.29 -7.90 -3.10
N LEU A 175 -6.50 -7.38 -2.94
CA LEU A 175 -7.65 -8.07 -2.38
C LEU A 175 -8.67 -8.39 -3.47
N ALA A 176 -9.17 -9.63 -3.48
CA ALA A 176 -10.28 -10.03 -4.34
C ALA A 176 -11.64 -9.44 -3.90
N PRO A 177 -12.64 -9.36 -4.80
CA PRO A 177 -13.99 -8.93 -4.48
C PRO A 177 -14.63 -9.78 -3.38
N GLY A 178 -15.12 -9.18 -2.31
CA GLY A 178 -15.76 -9.82 -1.16
C GLY A 178 -14.83 -10.01 0.05
N VAL A 179 -13.53 -9.73 -0.07
CA VAL A 179 -12.63 -9.69 1.09
C VAL A 179 -12.91 -8.42 1.88
N SER A 180 -13.32 -8.53 3.13
CA SER A 180 -13.59 -7.37 3.98
C SER A 180 -13.27 -7.68 5.42
N LEU A 181 -12.80 -6.67 6.14
CA LEU A 181 -12.59 -6.72 7.58
C LEU A 181 -13.60 -5.79 8.26
N THR A 182 -14.03 -6.15 9.46
CA THR A 182 -14.86 -5.26 10.27
C THR A 182 -13.97 -4.31 11.06
N GLU A 183 -14.43 -3.08 11.27
CA GLU A 183 -13.73 -2.11 12.10
C GLU A 183 -13.41 -2.67 13.50
N LYS A 184 -14.37 -3.41 14.09
CA LYS A 184 -14.20 -4.08 15.38
C LYS A 184 -13.01 -5.05 15.37
N SER A 185 -12.92 -5.92 14.34
CA SER A 185 -11.83 -6.89 14.19
C SER A 185 -10.48 -6.18 14.04
N ILE A 186 -10.42 -5.10 13.24
CA ILE A 186 -9.20 -4.31 13.05
C ILE A 186 -8.75 -3.70 14.39
N LYS A 187 -9.65 -3.01 15.08
CA LYS A 187 -9.34 -2.35 16.36
C LYS A 187 -8.93 -3.35 17.45
N GLN A 188 -9.56 -4.54 17.50
CA GLN A 188 -9.20 -5.59 18.43
C GLN A 188 -7.80 -6.18 18.13
N CYS A 189 -7.48 -6.43 16.85
CA CYS A 189 -6.16 -6.92 16.46
C CYS A 189 -5.06 -5.91 16.77
N LEU A 190 -5.29 -4.62 16.49
CA LEU A 190 -4.32 -3.57 16.80
C LEU A 190 -4.05 -3.45 18.31
N ARG A 191 -5.09 -3.56 19.15
CA ARG A 191 -4.91 -3.60 20.61
C ARG A 191 -4.16 -4.84 21.08
N LEU A 192 -4.38 -5.99 20.44
CA LEU A 192 -3.63 -7.21 20.72
C LEU A 192 -2.13 -6.99 20.42
N ILE A 193 -1.81 -6.43 19.25
CA ILE A 193 -0.43 -6.12 18.86
C ILE A 193 0.21 -5.11 19.83
N ASP A 194 -0.52 -4.06 20.22
CA ASP A 194 -0.07 -3.06 21.20
C ASP A 194 0.23 -3.66 22.57
N SER A 195 -0.47 -4.75 22.94
CA SER A 195 -0.27 -5.47 24.20
C SER A 195 0.95 -6.39 24.22
N TRP A 196 1.62 -6.58 23.08
CA TRP A 196 2.83 -7.39 23.03
C TRP A 196 3.98 -6.73 23.80
N PRO A 197 4.96 -7.52 24.29
CA PRO A 197 6.15 -6.97 24.90
C PRO A 197 6.85 -5.98 23.95
N VAL A 198 7.23 -4.82 24.49
CA VAL A 198 8.08 -3.88 23.79
C VAL A 198 9.42 -4.57 23.51
N SER A 199 9.72 -4.73 22.23
CA SER A 199 10.92 -5.39 21.74
C SER A 199 11.46 -4.58 20.58
N GLU A 200 12.78 -4.55 20.42
CA GLU A 200 13.42 -3.91 19.28
C GLU A 200 12.90 -4.51 17.97
N CYS A 201 12.67 -5.83 17.92
CA CYS A 201 12.07 -6.45 16.76
C CYS A 201 10.95 -7.44 17.05
N GLN A 202 9.84 -7.25 16.33
CA GLN A 202 8.61 -8.04 16.43
C GLN A 202 8.56 -9.18 15.40
N PHE A 203 9.56 -9.27 14.53
CA PHE A 203 9.65 -10.25 13.45
C PHE A 203 10.55 -11.44 13.79
N VAL A 204 10.28 -12.56 13.12
CA VAL A 204 11.15 -13.75 13.10
C VAL A 204 11.33 -14.20 11.64
N PRO A 205 12.56 -14.26 11.09
CA PRO A 205 13.83 -13.97 11.76
C PRO A 205 13.96 -12.50 12.17
N GLU A 206 14.76 -12.24 13.21
CA GLU A 206 14.98 -10.86 13.67
C GLU A 206 15.80 -10.08 12.64
N VAL A 207 15.38 -8.84 12.40
CA VAL A 207 16.07 -7.86 11.57
C VAL A 207 16.33 -6.61 12.41
N SER A 208 17.17 -5.70 11.93
CA SER A 208 17.34 -4.39 12.58
C SER A 208 16.08 -3.56 12.35
N CYS A 209 15.05 -3.78 13.17
CA CYS A 209 13.84 -2.97 13.15
C CYS A 209 13.76 -2.10 14.42
N ARG A 210 13.17 -0.90 14.29
CA ARG A 210 12.87 0.00 15.43
C ARG A 210 11.39 0.38 15.47
N SER A 211 10.69 0.26 14.34
CA SER A 211 9.28 0.61 14.18
C SER A 211 8.38 -0.59 14.44
N ASN A 212 7.28 -0.34 15.16
CA ASN A 212 6.23 -1.33 15.35
C ASN A 212 5.23 -1.19 14.20
N LEU A 213 5.47 -1.93 13.12
CA LEU A 213 4.67 -1.96 11.88
C LEU A 213 3.27 -2.58 12.12
N SER A 214 2.49 -1.96 13.01
CA SER A 214 1.27 -2.49 13.60
C SER A 214 0.19 -2.75 12.56
N GLU A 215 0.12 -1.89 11.55
CA GLU A 215 -0.80 -2.07 10.42
C GLU A 215 -0.42 -3.30 9.59
N GLN A 216 0.86 -3.46 9.24
CA GLN A 216 1.34 -4.62 8.50
C GLN A 216 1.14 -5.92 9.29
N HIS A 217 1.41 -5.91 10.61
CA HIS A 217 1.13 -7.03 11.49
C HIS A 217 -0.36 -7.37 11.50
N ALA A 218 -1.24 -6.37 11.64
CA ALA A 218 -2.68 -6.57 11.65
C ALA A 218 -3.20 -7.08 10.30
N ALA A 219 -2.69 -6.57 9.18
CA ALA A 219 -3.02 -7.05 7.85
C ALA A 219 -2.62 -8.52 7.68
N ALA A 220 -1.39 -8.89 8.06
CA ALA A 220 -0.91 -10.27 7.98
C ALA A 220 -1.77 -11.26 8.80
N ILE A 221 -2.23 -10.84 9.98
CA ILE A 221 -3.10 -11.65 10.84
C ILE A 221 -4.52 -11.74 10.28
N LEU A 222 -5.14 -10.59 10.01
CA LEU A 222 -6.57 -10.51 9.71
C LEU A 222 -6.92 -11.00 8.31
N LEU A 223 -5.97 -10.96 7.37
CA LEU A 223 -6.18 -11.41 6.00
C LEU A 223 -5.91 -12.90 5.81
N GLU A 224 -5.22 -13.57 6.73
CA GLU A 224 -4.90 -15.00 6.63
C GLU A 224 -6.13 -15.90 6.36
N PRO A 225 -7.30 -15.70 6.98
CA PRO A 225 -8.47 -16.54 6.74
C PRO A 225 -8.98 -16.51 5.28
N PHE A 226 -8.54 -15.53 4.48
CA PHE A 226 -8.89 -15.40 3.07
C PHE A 226 -7.87 -16.08 2.13
N GLY A 227 -6.78 -16.64 2.66
CA GLY A 227 -5.71 -17.27 1.90
C GLY A 227 -4.82 -16.27 1.16
N GLY A 228 -3.52 -16.52 1.18
CA GLY A 228 -2.49 -15.67 0.55
C GLY A 228 -1.78 -16.36 -0.61
N GLU A 229 -1.55 -15.62 -1.68
CA GLU A 229 -0.66 -15.98 -2.79
C GLU A 229 0.49 -14.97 -2.85
N LEU A 230 1.72 -15.48 -2.74
CA LEU A 230 2.93 -14.65 -2.77
C LEU A 230 3.30 -14.33 -4.23
N LEU A 231 3.51 -13.04 -4.50
CA LEU A 231 4.11 -12.57 -5.75
C LEU A 231 5.57 -13.03 -5.87
N PRO A 232 6.06 -13.36 -7.08
CA PRO A 232 7.44 -13.79 -7.28
C PRO A 232 8.43 -12.71 -6.79
N PRO A 233 9.22 -12.96 -5.72
CA PRO A 233 10.04 -11.92 -5.09
C PRO A 233 11.10 -11.30 -6.01
N GLU A 234 11.59 -12.07 -6.97
CA GLU A 234 12.54 -11.61 -7.99
C GLU A 234 11.92 -10.60 -8.97
N ARG A 235 10.61 -10.66 -9.17
CA ARG A 235 9.87 -9.72 -10.04
C ARG A 235 9.28 -8.55 -9.26
N TYR A 236 8.94 -8.75 -7.98
CA TYR A 236 8.27 -7.76 -7.12
C TYR A 236 9.14 -7.45 -5.90
N ASN A 237 10.02 -6.47 -6.07
CA ASN A 237 11.15 -6.26 -5.18
C ASN A 237 10.87 -5.20 -4.11
N HIS A 238 11.42 -5.41 -2.92
CA HIS A 238 11.52 -4.38 -1.88
C HIS A 238 12.96 -3.84 -1.87
N SER A 239 13.13 -2.56 -2.18
CA SER A 239 14.38 -1.75 -2.15
C SER A 239 15.35 -1.79 -3.34
N GLN A 240 15.25 -2.70 -4.32
CA GLN A 240 16.13 -2.68 -5.51
C GLN A 240 15.46 -3.17 -6.80
N TYR A 241 15.84 -2.53 -7.92
CA TYR A 241 15.51 -3.00 -9.26
C TYR A 241 16.52 -4.08 -9.71
N GLY A 242 16.00 -5.22 -10.12
CA GLY A 242 16.69 -6.22 -10.94
C GLY A 242 16.24 -6.16 -12.41
N PRO A 243 17.00 -6.74 -13.35
CA PRO A 243 16.69 -6.73 -14.78
C PRO A 243 15.28 -7.24 -15.13
N ASP A 244 14.78 -8.22 -14.36
CA ASP A 244 13.48 -8.86 -14.56
C ASP A 244 12.38 -8.29 -13.64
N SER A 245 12.66 -7.18 -12.95
CA SER A 245 11.69 -6.54 -12.06
C SER A 245 10.48 -6.04 -12.84
N VAL A 246 9.31 -6.46 -12.41
CA VAL A 246 8.01 -5.95 -12.87
C VAL A 246 7.60 -4.74 -12.04
N ALA A 247 7.82 -4.80 -10.74
CA ALA A 247 7.55 -3.69 -9.83
C ALA A 247 8.60 -3.63 -8.72
N THR A 248 8.82 -2.42 -8.20
CA THR A 248 9.63 -2.19 -7.00
C THR A 248 8.88 -1.33 -6.00
N HIS A 249 9.04 -1.62 -4.72
CA HIS A 249 8.69 -0.75 -3.60
C HIS A 249 9.98 -0.12 -3.07
N TRP A 250 10.22 1.17 -3.34
CA TRP A 250 11.49 1.83 -3.00
C TRP A 250 11.41 3.36 -2.99
N HIS A 251 11.77 3.99 -1.85
CA HIS A 251 11.93 5.44 -1.72
C HIS A 251 13.13 6.04 -2.51
N ALA A 252 13.13 5.91 -3.83
CA ALA A 252 14.16 6.45 -4.72
C ALA A 252 13.63 6.83 -6.11
N ALA A 253 12.53 7.57 -6.16
CA ALA A 253 11.88 7.99 -7.42
C ALA A 253 12.85 8.57 -8.46
N ASN A 254 13.85 9.34 -8.05
CA ASN A 254 14.86 9.91 -8.97
C ASN A 254 15.70 8.83 -9.68
N LEU A 255 16.08 7.76 -8.98
CA LEU A 255 16.84 6.64 -9.56
C LEU A 255 15.94 5.77 -10.44
N VAL A 256 14.68 5.60 -10.02
CA VAL A 256 13.67 4.88 -10.79
C VAL A 256 13.37 5.60 -12.11
N ALA A 257 13.20 6.92 -12.08
CA ALA A 257 12.90 7.74 -13.26
C ALA A 257 13.96 7.60 -14.38
N GLN A 258 15.23 7.44 -14.01
CA GLN A 258 16.32 7.23 -14.98
C GLN A 258 16.19 5.94 -15.80
N ARG A 259 15.36 5.00 -15.35
CA ARG A 259 15.15 3.69 -15.98
C ARG A 259 13.79 3.56 -16.66
N MET A 260 12.96 4.61 -16.59
CA MET A 260 11.62 4.56 -17.14
C MET A 260 11.62 4.82 -18.65
N PRO A 261 10.73 4.15 -19.41
CA PRO A 261 10.53 4.47 -20.82
C PRO A 261 10.17 5.94 -21.01
N GLU A 262 10.60 6.52 -22.14
CA GLU A 262 10.29 7.91 -22.49
C GLU A 262 8.79 8.22 -22.44
N ALA A 263 7.95 7.25 -22.84
CA ALA A 263 6.50 7.38 -22.77
C ALA A 263 5.96 7.56 -21.33
N VAL A 264 6.56 6.86 -20.35
CA VAL A 264 6.23 7.03 -18.93
C VAL A 264 6.69 8.40 -18.44
N MET A 265 7.91 8.81 -18.83
CA MET A 265 8.47 10.10 -18.44
C MET A 265 7.70 11.29 -19.01
N ARG A 266 7.11 11.14 -20.20
CA ARG A 266 6.18 12.14 -20.76
C ARG A 266 4.93 12.30 -19.90
N ILE A 267 4.28 11.19 -19.52
CA ILE A 267 3.10 11.20 -18.63
C ILE A 267 3.46 11.87 -17.29
N PHE A 268 4.60 11.49 -16.72
CA PHE A 268 5.10 12.06 -15.47
C PHE A 268 5.37 13.57 -15.58
N GLY A 269 6.01 14.02 -16.65
CA GLY A 269 6.30 15.43 -16.90
C GLY A 269 5.04 16.28 -17.06
N GLU A 270 4.06 15.80 -17.84
CA GLU A 270 2.75 16.45 -18.02
C GLU A 270 2.03 16.65 -16.67
N ALA A 271 2.05 15.62 -15.81
CA ALA A 271 1.47 15.69 -14.48
C ALA A 271 2.19 16.75 -13.65
N LEU A 272 3.52 16.72 -13.56
CA LEU A 272 4.30 17.68 -12.75
C LEU A 272 4.09 19.14 -13.17
N HIS A 273 3.99 19.42 -14.47
CA HIS A 273 3.73 20.78 -14.99
C HIS A 273 2.36 21.33 -14.57
N THR A 274 1.40 20.48 -14.21
CA THR A 274 0.07 20.91 -13.76
C THR A 274 0.09 21.43 -12.32
N ILE A 275 1.17 21.18 -11.57
CA ILE A 275 1.24 21.43 -10.11
C ILE A 275 2.31 22.45 -9.72
N MET A 276 3.37 22.59 -10.53
CA MET A 276 4.40 23.63 -10.36
C MET A 276 3.94 24.96 -10.95
#